data_AF-A0A0F8WI01-F1
#
_entry.id   AF-A0A0F8WI01-F1
#
_cell.length_a   1.000
_cell.length_b   1.000
_cell.length_c   1.000
_cell.angle_alpha   90.00
_cell.angle_beta   90.00
_cell.angle_gamma   90.00
#
_symmetry.space_group_name_H-M   'P 1'
#
loop_
_entity.id
_entity.type
_entity.pdbx_description
1 polymer ?
#
loop_
_entity_poly.entity_id
_entity_poly.type
_entity_poly.pdbx_seq_one_letter_code
_entity_poly.pdbx_strand_id
1 'polypeptide(L)'
;FMFRFIEYAANKGYRLYLLGSRETVVEKAVGNLCQKYPGLRIVGWHDGYFDFNQDSDIVNTIRDARPDVLLIGMSSPMKEEFVSKNLHRFNVPVCLGVGGAFDIAAGVRRLAPGWVSKIGLEWFYRLAQEPMNESSILHIFGLIAYPFPFSSPSSSSSSACT
;
A
#
# COMPACT_ATOMS: atom_id res chain seq x y z
N PHE A 1 3.69 7.46 4.53
CA PHE A 1 4.85 6.82 3.87
C PHE A 1 4.66 6.74 2.35
N MET A 2 3.70 5.95 1.85
CA MET A 2 3.49 5.71 0.40
C MET A 2 3.51 6.99 -0.46
N PHE A 3 2.73 8.02 -0.11
CA PHE A 3 2.65 9.26 -0.92
C PHE A 3 3.99 10.00 -1.07
N ARG A 4 4.80 10.04 0.00
CA ARG A 4 6.16 10.64 -0.06
C ARG A 4 7.11 9.83 -0.93
N PHE A 5 6.97 8.50 -0.89
CA PHE A 5 7.74 7.61 -1.76
C PHE A 5 7.35 7.77 -3.23
N ILE A 6 6.06 7.86 -3.54
CA ILE A 6 5.56 8.07 -4.91
C ILE A 6 6.08 9.38 -5.48
N GLU A 7 6.06 10.46 -4.70
CA GLU A 7 6.62 11.75 -5.10
C GLU A 7 8.12 11.65 -5.43
N TYR A 8 8.90 10.98 -4.57
CA TYR A 8 10.31 10.71 -4.83
C TYR A 8 10.51 9.86 -6.09
N ALA A 9 9.70 8.82 -6.27
CA ALA A 9 9.77 7.93 -7.44
C ALA A 9 9.43 8.67 -8.74
N ALA A 10 8.44 9.56 -8.73
CA ALA A 10 8.11 10.43 -9.87
C ALA A 10 9.31 11.31 -10.25
N ASN A 11 9.95 11.95 -9.28
CA ASN A 11 11.13 12.78 -9.51
C ASN A 11 12.34 12.00 -10.03
N LYS A 12 12.46 10.72 -9.68
CA LYS A 12 13.53 9.83 -10.16
C LYS A 12 13.18 9.10 -11.45
N GLY A 13 11.93 9.17 -11.92
CA GLY A 13 11.48 8.47 -13.12
C GLY A 13 11.37 6.95 -12.96
N TYR A 14 11.21 6.46 -11.74
CA TYR A 14 11.05 5.02 -11.46
C TYR A 14 9.73 4.49 -12.02
N ARG A 15 9.79 3.27 -12.54
CA ARG A 15 8.66 2.50 -13.07
C ARG A 15 7.95 1.78 -11.92
N LEU A 16 6.73 2.20 -11.61
CA LEU A 16 5.91 1.59 -10.57
C LEU A 16 4.89 0.61 -11.16
N TYR A 17 4.72 -0.54 -10.51
CA TYR A 17 3.60 -1.44 -10.73
C TYR A 17 2.74 -1.53 -9.47
N LEU A 18 1.42 -1.45 -9.61
CA LEU A 18 0.49 -1.51 -8.48
C LEU A 18 -0.26 -2.85 -8.48
N LEU A 19 -0.12 -3.65 -7.43
CA LEU A 19 -0.78 -4.94 -7.27
C LEU A 19 -1.62 -4.96 -5.99
N GLY A 20 -2.93 -5.12 -6.09
CA GLY A 20 -3.78 -5.29 -4.91
C GLY A 20 -5.08 -4.49 -4.93
N SER A 21 -5.78 -4.50 -3.80
CA SER A 21 -7.14 -3.96 -3.64
C SER A 21 -8.14 -4.51 -4.68
N ARG A 22 -9.33 -3.90 -4.78
CA ARG A 22 -10.30 -4.21 -5.83
C ARG A 22 -9.93 -3.48 -7.11
N GLU A 23 -10.31 -4.03 -8.25
CA GLU A 23 -10.07 -3.45 -9.59
C GLU A 23 -10.45 -1.96 -9.65
N THR A 24 -11.69 -1.64 -9.29
CA THR A 24 -12.19 -0.25 -9.27
C THR A 24 -11.43 0.69 -8.33
N VAL A 25 -10.76 0.15 -7.30
CA VAL A 25 -9.97 0.94 -6.35
C VAL A 25 -8.58 1.19 -6.89
N VAL A 26 -7.90 0.15 -7.39
CA VAL A 26 -6.55 0.31 -7.95
C VAL A 26 -6.56 1.16 -9.22
N GLU A 27 -7.58 1.02 -10.07
CA GLU A 27 -7.77 1.85 -11.26
C GLU A 27 -7.92 3.34 -10.89
N LYS A 28 -8.80 3.65 -9.94
CA LYS A 28 -8.96 5.03 -9.42
C LYS A 28 -7.70 5.56 -8.76
N ALA A 29 -7.00 4.71 -8.01
CA ALA A 29 -5.74 5.09 -7.40
C ALA A 29 -4.69 5.47 -8.47
N VAL A 30 -4.56 4.69 -9.53
CA VAL A 30 -3.68 4.99 -10.67
C VAL A 30 -4.04 6.35 -11.28
N GLY A 31 -5.32 6.58 -11.60
CA GLY A 31 -5.77 7.85 -12.16
C GLY A 31 -5.45 9.05 -11.27
N ASN A 32 -5.79 8.96 -9.98
CA ASN A 32 -5.55 10.03 -9.01
C ASN A 32 -4.06 10.29 -8.78
N LEU A 33 -3.23 9.25 -8.74
CA LEU A 33 -1.78 9.37 -8.55
C LEU A 33 -1.12 10.02 -9.77
N CYS A 34 -1.50 9.62 -10.98
CA CYS A 34 -1.00 10.24 -12.21
C CYS A 34 -1.40 11.72 -12.32
N GLN A 35 -2.63 12.08 -11.91
CA GLN A 35 -3.07 13.47 -11.88
C GLN A 35 -2.30 14.30 -10.83
N LYS A 36 -2.04 13.71 -9.66
CA LYS A 36 -1.40 14.40 -8.54
C LYS A 36 0.12 14.55 -8.70
N TYR A 37 0.78 13.60 -9.37
CA TYR A 37 2.23 13.57 -9.52
C TYR A 37 2.61 13.56 -11.02
N PRO A 38 2.68 14.73 -11.67
CA PRO A 38 3.15 14.84 -13.05
C PRO A 38 4.56 14.24 -13.19
N GLY A 39 4.73 13.27 -14.09
CA GLY A 39 5.99 12.54 -14.28
C GLY A 39 6.03 11.17 -13.60
N LEU A 40 5.00 10.79 -12.83
CA LEU A 40 4.89 9.44 -12.30
C LEU A 40 4.74 8.41 -13.43
N ARG A 41 5.57 7.36 -13.41
CA ARG A 41 5.55 6.28 -14.42
C ARG A 41 4.94 5.02 -13.83
N ILE A 42 3.63 4.88 -13.98
CA ILE A 42 2.93 3.62 -13.68
C ILE A 42 2.98 2.75 -14.94
N VAL A 43 3.64 1.60 -14.87
CA VAL A 43 3.87 0.70 -16.02
C VAL A 43 2.89 -0.45 -16.08
N GLY A 44 2.02 -0.57 -15.09
CA GLY A 44 0.95 -1.54 -15.04
C GLY A 44 0.27 -1.54 -13.68
N TRP A 45 -0.89 -2.16 -13.63
CA TRP A 45 -1.61 -2.41 -12.39
C TRP A 45 -2.43 -3.70 -12.52
N HIS A 46 -2.74 -4.30 -11.38
CA HIS A 46 -3.65 -5.44 -11.29
C HIS A 46 -4.32 -5.44 -9.92
N ASP A 47 -5.56 -5.91 -9.85
CA ASP A 47 -6.25 -6.09 -8.57
C ASP A 47 -5.62 -7.25 -7.75
N GLY A 48 -6.01 -7.36 -6.48
CA GLY A 48 -5.48 -8.38 -5.56
C GLY A 48 -6.26 -9.68 -5.51
N TYR A 49 -7.31 -9.84 -6.33
CA TYR A 49 -8.25 -10.96 -6.30
C TYR A 49 -8.05 -11.87 -7.51
N PHE A 50 -6.92 -12.56 -7.54
CA PHE A 50 -6.60 -13.59 -8.55
C PHE A 50 -6.38 -14.95 -7.88
N ASP A 51 -6.38 -16.02 -8.68
CA ASP A 51 -6.08 -17.37 -8.18
C ASP A 51 -4.57 -17.52 -7.95
N PHE A 52 -4.17 -17.66 -6.68
CA PHE A 52 -2.77 -17.83 -6.27
C PHE A 52 -2.16 -19.17 -6.74
N ASN A 53 -3.00 -20.14 -7.09
CA ASN A 53 -2.55 -21.39 -7.71
C ASN A 53 -2.21 -21.20 -9.20
N GLN A 54 -2.81 -20.20 -9.85
CA GLN A 54 -2.62 -19.86 -11.26
C GLN A 54 -1.99 -18.47 -11.41
N ASP A 55 -0.94 -18.23 -10.61
CA ASP A 55 -0.24 -16.93 -10.54
C ASP A 55 0.76 -16.69 -11.70
N SER A 56 0.90 -17.61 -12.65
CA SER A 56 1.85 -17.48 -13.75
C SER A 56 1.58 -16.26 -14.61
N ASP A 57 0.31 -15.97 -14.90
CA ASP A 57 -0.07 -14.93 -15.85
C ASP A 57 0.20 -13.55 -15.26
N ILE A 58 -0.13 -13.35 -13.98
CA ILE A 58 0.14 -12.09 -13.29
C ILE A 58 1.64 -11.87 -13.09
N VAL A 59 2.39 -12.93 -12.78
CA VAL A 59 3.85 -12.88 -12.63
C VAL A 59 4.53 -12.55 -13.95
N ASN A 60 4.07 -13.13 -15.07
CA ASN A 60 4.56 -12.81 -16.41
C ASN A 60 4.25 -11.35 -16.76
N THR A 61 3.01 -10.91 -16.52
CA THR A 61 2.58 -9.52 -16.76
C THR A 61 3.43 -8.52 -15.98
N ILE A 62 3.69 -8.77 -14.70
CA ILE A 62 4.56 -7.93 -13.87
C ILE A 62 5.99 -7.93 -14.42
N ARG A 63 6.53 -9.10 -14.77
CA ARG A 63 7.90 -9.23 -15.32
C ARG A 63 8.05 -8.44 -16.62
N ASP A 64 7.10 -8.58 -17.53
CA ASP A 64 7.13 -7.96 -18.86
C ASP A 64 6.96 -6.44 -18.78
N ALA A 65 6.19 -5.97 -17.78
CA ALA A 65 6.08 -4.56 -17.44
C ALA A 65 7.39 -3.97 -16.87
N ARG A 66 8.39 -4.79 -16.53
CA ARG A 66 9.73 -4.42 -16.01
C ARG A 66 9.70 -3.25 -15.00
N PRO A 67 8.96 -3.34 -13.89
CA PRO A 67 8.92 -2.28 -12.92
C PRO A 67 10.20 -2.26 -12.09
N ASP A 68 10.59 -1.06 -11.66
CA ASP A 68 11.65 -0.87 -10.67
C ASP A 68 11.11 -1.15 -9.26
N VAL A 69 9.81 -0.88 -9.06
CA VAL A 69 9.13 -1.02 -7.77
C VAL A 69 7.74 -1.64 -7.94
N LEU A 70 7.46 -2.67 -7.16
CA LEU A 70 6.13 -3.29 -7.03
C LEU A 70 5.48 -2.85 -5.71
N LEU A 71 4.40 -2.07 -5.79
CA LEU A 71 3.58 -1.68 -4.65
C LEU A 71 2.46 -2.71 -4.43
N ILE A 72 2.39 -3.28 -3.24
CA ILE A 72 1.49 -4.40 -2.92
C ILE A 72 0.43 -3.98 -1.88
N GLY A 73 -0.80 -3.81 -2.32
CA GLY A 73 -1.98 -3.46 -1.52
C GLY A 73 -2.86 -4.67 -1.18
N MET A 74 -2.25 -5.79 -0.77
CA MET A 74 -2.95 -7.03 -0.39
C MET A 74 -2.87 -7.25 1.13
N SER A 75 -3.88 -7.93 1.69
CA SER A 75 -3.88 -8.36 3.09
C SER A 75 -2.87 -9.50 3.33
N SER A 76 -2.25 -9.50 4.52
CA SER A 76 -1.56 -10.69 5.03
C SER A 76 -2.61 -11.76 5.41
N PRO A 77 -2.29 -13.06 5.30
CA PRO A 77 -0.98 -13.66 4.96
C PRO A 77 -0.70 -13.76 3.44
N MET A 78 -1.71 -13.59 2.58
CA MET A 78 -1.63 -13.85 1.13
C MET A 78 -0.51 -13.07 0.44
N LYS A 79 -0.29 -11.82 0.85
CA LYS A 79 0.84 -10.98 0.41
C LYS A 79 2.19 -11.68 0.60
N GLU A 80 2.44 -12.25 1.76
CA GLU A 80 3.75 -12.83 2.12
C GLU A 80 4.01 -14.12 1.36
N GLU A 81 2.97 -14.94 1.22
CA GLU A 81 3.04 -16.16 0.43
C GLU A 81 3.27 -15.86 -1.05
N PHE A 82 2.52 -14.92 -1.62
CA PHE A 82 2.70 -14.54 -3.03
C PHE A 82 4.09 -13.98 -3.31
N VAL A 83 4.58 -13.07 -2.46
CA VAL A 83 5.89 -12.46 -2.65
C VAL A 83 7.00 -13.49 -2.46
N SER A 84 6.95 -14.31 -1.40
CA SER A 84 7.98 -15.33 -1.15
C SER A 84 8.06 -16.38 -2.27
N LYS A 85 6.91 -16.82 -2.78
CA LYS A 85 6.82 -17.78 -3.91
C LYS A 85 7.34 -17.19 -5.23
N ASN A 86 7.11 -15.90 -5.47
CA ASN A 86 7.28 -15.31 -6.81
C ASN A 86 8.41 -14.29 -6.95
N LEU A 87 9.12 -13.95 -5.86
CA LEU A 87 10.16 -12.91 -5.85
C LEU A 87 11.16 -13.05 -7.00
N HIS A 88 11.65 -14.28 -7.21
CA HIS A 88 12.59 -14.60 -8.28
C HIS A 88 11.94 -14.66 -9.67
N ARG A 89 10.62 -14.92 -9.76
CA ARG A 89 9.90 -15.13 -11.03
C ARG A 89 9.52 -13.81 -11.71
N PHE A 90 9.16 -12.77 -10.95
CA PHE A 90 8.87 -11.45 -11.52
C PHE A 90 10.12 -10.54 -11.61
N ASN A 91 11.19 -10.86 -10.88
CA ASN A 91 12.50 -10.17 -10.93
C ASN A 91 12.40 -8.64 -10.74
N VAL A 92 11.64 -8.21 -9.74
CA VAL A 92 11.45 -6.80 -9.40
C VAL A 92 12.42 -6.40 -8.29
N PRO A 93 13.23 -5.32 -8.47
CA PRO A 93 14.24 -4.94 -7.49
C PRO A 93 13.69 -4.59 -6.10
N VAL A 94 12.53 -3.95 -6.04
CA VAL A 94 11.94 -3.48 -4.79
C VAL A 94 10.46 -3.86 -4.71
N CYS A 95 10.06 -4.57 -3.66
CA CYS A 95 8.66 -4.84 -3.33
C CYS A 95 8.27 -4.11 -2.03
N LEU A 96 7.21 -3.32 -2.06
CA LEU A 96 6.72 -2.56 -0.90
C LEU A 96 5.27 -2.92 -0.60
N GLY A 97 5.04 -3.51 0.58
CA GLY A 97 3.68 -3.67 1.11
C GLY A 97 3.12 -2.32 1.54
N VAL A 98 2.01 -1.90 0.93
CA VAL A 98 1.34 -0.62 1.22
C VAL A 98 -0.04 -0.80 1.87
N GLY A 99 -0.55 -2.03 1.96
CA GLY A 99 -1.84 -2.34 2.60
C GLY A 99 -2.99 -1.51 2.02
N GLY A 100 -3.88 -1.02 2.88
CA GLY A 100 -5.03 -0.19 2.48
C GLY A 100 -4.70 1.24 2.02
N ALA A 101 -3.44 1.54 1.66
CA ALA A 101 -3.07 2.84 1.14
C ALA A 101 -3.65 3.12 -0.26
N PHE A 102 -3.98 2.07 -1.03
CA PHE A 102 -4.69 2.22 -2.31
C PHE A 102 -6.10 2.79 -2.12
N ASP A 103 -6.83 2.41 -1.08
CA ASP A 103 -8.14 2.99 -0.77
C ASP A 103 -8.07 4.50 -0.53
N ILE A 104 -6.96 4.96 0.06
CA ILE A 104 -6.71 6.38 0.30
C ILE A 104 -6.34 7.09 -1.00
N ALA A 105 -5.47 6.47 -1.82
CA ALA A 105 -5.12 7.02 -3.12
C ALA A 105 -6.32 7.10 -4.08
N ALA A 106 -7.23 6.12 -4.02
CA ALA A 106 -8.47 6.09 -4.77
C ALA A 106 -9.53 7.08 -4.26
N GLY A 107 -9.32 7.67 -3.08
CA GLY A 107 -10.27 8.58 -2.43
C GLY A 107 -11.47 7.87 -1.77
N VAL A 108 -11.45 6.54 -1.67
CA VAL A 108 -12.48 5.73 -1.00
C VAL A 108 -12.38 5.90 0.53
N ARG A 109 -11.16 6.01 1.05
CA ARG A 109 -10.89 6.32 2.46
C ARG A 109 -10.11 7.62 2.59
N ARG A 110 -10.28 8.32 3.70
CA ARG A 110 -9.54 9.53 4.05
C ARG A 110 -8.62 9.25 5.23
N LEU A 111 -7.43 9.84 5.19
CA LEU A 111 -6.53 9.88 6.34
C LEU A 111 -7.17 10.69 7.47
N ALA A 112 -7.00 10.22 8.70
CA ALA A 112 -7.37 10.99 9.87
C ALA A 112 -6.59 12.32 9.87
N PRO A 113 -7.26 13.46 10.13
CA PRO A 113 -6.58 14.72 10.37
C PRO A 113 -5.53 14.56 11.47
N GLY A 114 -4.39 15.26 11.36
CA GLY A 114 -3.28 15.08 12.30
C GLY A 114 -3.64 15.32 13.76
N TRP A 115 -4.64 16.16 14.05
CA TRP A 115 -5.15 16.37 15.41
C TRP A 115 -5.91 15.15 15.94
N VAL A 116 -6.62 14.41 15.09
CA VAL A 116 -7.38 13.20 15.44
C VAL A 116 -6.44 12.05 15.80
N SER A 117 -5.38 11.85 15.01
CA SER A 117 -4.35 10.84 15.36
C SER A 117 -3.61 11.21 16.64
N LYS A 118 -3.35 12.51 16.91
CA LYS A 118 -2.68 12.96 18.14
C LYS A 118 -3.50 12.70 19.42
N ILE A 119 -4.82 12.80 19.33
CA ILE A 119 -5.73 12.49 20.45
C ILE A 119 -6.10 11.01 20.53
N GLY A 120 -5.49 10.15 19.71
CA GLY A 120 -5.75 8.71 19.70
C GLY A 120 -7.13 8.31 19.16
N LEU A 121 -7.86 9.21 18.48
CA LEU A 121 -9.20 8.97 17.94
C LEU A 121 -9.19 8.51 16.47
N GLU A 122 -8.06 8.00 15.98
CA GLU A 122 -7.98 7.49 14.61
C GLU A 122 -8.94 6.32 14.38
N TRP A 123 -9.13 5.44 15.38
CA TRP A 123 -10.08 4.34 15.31
C TRP A 123 -11.52 4.85 15.12
N PHE A 124 -11.90 5.91 15.82
CA PHE A 124 -13.24 6.51 15.72
C PHE A 124 -13.46 7.16 14.36
N TYR A 125 -12.43 7.82 13.82
CA TYR A 125 -12.48 8.42 12.49
C TYR A 125 -12.55 7.39 11.37
N ARG A 126 -11.92 6.21 11.54
CA ARG A 126 -12.07 5.08 10.61
C ARG A 126 -13.49 4.52 10.68
N LEU A 127 -14.06 4.42 11.88
CA LEU A 127 -15.43 3.96 12.06
C LEU A 127 -16.46 4.89 11.42
N ALA A 128 -16.29 6.20 11.58
CA ALA A 128 -17.17 7.18 10.96
C ALA A 128 -17.16 7.15 9.42
N GLN A 129 -16.15 6.52 8.80
CA GLN A 129 -16.01 6.41 7.35
C GLN A 129 -16.50 5.07 6.78
N GLU A 130 -16.60 4.02 7.59
CA GLU A 130 -17.13 2.74 7.15
C GLU A 130 -18.67 2.71 7.35
N PRO A 131 -19.47 2.24 6.38
CA PRO A 131 -20.88 1.96 6.64
C PRO A 131 -20.96 0.88 7.74
N MET A 132 -21.78 1.13 8.77
CA MET A 132 -21.99 0.20 9.89
C MET A 132 -22.64 -1.09 9.41
N ASN A 133 -21.81 -2.08 9.07
CA ASN A 133 -22.23 -3.44 8.74
C ASN A 133 -21.62 -4.40 9.77
N GLU A 134 -22.23 -5.57 9.96
CA GLU A 134 -21.83 -6.56 10.99
C GLU A 134 -20.36 -6.99 10.88
N SER A 135 -19.80 -7.05 9.67
CA SER A 135 -18.39 -7.36 9.42
C SER A 135 -17.42 -6.29 9.95
N SER A 136 -17.86 -5.04 10.06
CA SER A 136 -17.05 -3.94 10.60
C SER A 136 -16.82 -4.13 12.11
N ILE A 137 -17.76 -4.75 12.82
CA ILE A 137 -17.69 -4.97 14.28
C ILE A 137 -16.57 -5.94 14.65
N LEU A 138 -16.41 -7.04 13.90
CA LEU A 138 -15.33 -8.01 14.15
C LEU A 138 -13.94 -7.41 13.90
N HIS A 139 -13.82 -6.52 12.93
CA HIS A 139 -12.56 -5.82 12.61
C HIS A 139 -12.19 -4.78 13.68
N ILE A 140 -13.18 -4.12 14.29
CA ILE A 140 -13.01 -3.19 15.42
C ILE A 140 -12.41 -3.91 16.63
N PHE A 141 -12.92 -5.09 16.99
CA PHE A 141 -12.42 -5.85 18.14
C PHE A 141 -10.95 -6.26 17.96
N GLY A 142 -10.54 -6.61 16.73
CA GLY A 142 -9.13 -6.90 16.41
C GLY A 142 -8.21 -5.67 16.54
N LEU A 143 -8.68 -4.49 16.14
CA LEU A 143 -7.94 -3.21 16.24
C LEU A 143 -7.83 -2.67 17.67
N ILE A 144 -8.83 -2.91 18.51
CA ILE A 144 -8.80 -2.56 19.95
C ILE A 144 -7.82 -3.48 20.71
N ALA A 145 -7.74 -4.76 20.33
CA ALA A 145 -6.86 -5.73 20.98
C ALA A 145 -5.37 -5.59 20.60
N TYR A 146 -5.06 -5.07 19.41
CA TYR A 146 -3.69 -4.84 18.94
C TYR A 146 -3.48 -3.39 18.48
N PRO A 147 -3.29 -2.43 19.41
CA PRO A 147 -2.86 -1.10 19.05
C PRO A 147 -1.42 -1.20 18.55
N PHE A 148 -1.21 -1.31 17.24
CA PHE A 148 0.13 -1.24 16.64
C PHE A 148 0.84 0.01 17.17
N PRO A 149 1.91 -0.10 17.98
CA PRO A 149 2.65 1.05 18.39
C PRO A 149 3.49 1.48 17.19
N PHE A 150 3.11 2.58 16.57
CA PHE A 150 3.98 3.27 15.61
C PHE A 150 5.09 3.96 16.43
N SER A 151 6.11 3.20 16.81
CA SER A 151 7.33 3.74 17.41
C SER A 151 8.06 4.55 16.34
N SER A 152 7.87 5.87 16.33
CA SER A 152 8.73 6.78 15.58
C SER A 152 10.16 6.67 16.12
N PRO A 153 11.19 6.41 15.30
CA PRO A 153 12.57 6.52 15.76
C PRO A 153 12.84 8.00 16.05
N SER A 154 12.97 8.33 17.33
CA SER A 154 13.46 9.63 17.79
C SER A 154 14.92 9.78 17.37
N SER A 155 15.20 10.87 16.66
CA SER A 155 16.54 11.39 16.45
C SER A 155 17.22 11.72 17.77
N SER A 156 18.33 11.04 18.07
CA SER A 156 19.36 11.56 18.97
C SER A 156 20.72 11.41 18.27
N SER A 157 21.25 12.54 17.86
CA SER A 157 22.65 12.80 17.55
C SER A 157 23.55 12.57 18.76
N SER A 158 24.72 11.92 18.57
CA SER A 158 26.07 12.42 18.92
C SER A 158 27.10 11.31 19.23
N SER A 159 28.29 11.46 18.61
CA SER A 159 29.64 11.03 19.07
C SER A 159 29.98 9.53 19.00
N ALA A 160 31.15 9.03 18.57
CA ALA A 160 32.48 9.56 18.24
C ALA A 160 33.16 8.54 17.28
N CYS A 161 33.92 8.94 16.25
CA CYS A 161 35.38 9.00 16.26
C CYS A 161 36.08 8.02 17.25
N THR A 162 36.50 6.84 16.78
CA THR A 162 37.89 6.36 16.83
C THR A 162 38.05 5.14 15.92
#